data_AF-A0A8T2W193-F1
#
_entry.id   AF-A0A8T2W193-F1
#
_cell.length_a   1.000
_cell.length_b   1.000
_cell.length_c   1.000
_cell.angle_alpha   90.00
_cell.angle_beta   90.00
_cell.angle_gamma   90.00
#
_symmetry.space_group_name_H-M   'P 1'
#
loop_
_entity.id
_entity.type
_entity.pdbx_description
1 polymer ?
#
loop_
_entity_poly.entity_id
_entity_poly.type
_entity_poly.pdbx_seq_one_letter_code
_entity_poly.pdbx_strand_id
1 'polypeptide(L)'
;MSNAPDRYEKFVVPEGVLKIDYQKDTKLDNSGTFVIQREDHTIGNMLRTQLHRDSDVIFAGYKIPHPLEYQMLIRVRTSGKKPPAVAVQGALTDLKEELSGLKFQFQQQAGMMQQ
;
A
#
# COMPACT_ATOMS: atom_id res chain seq x y z
N MET A 1 10.03 17.60 -30.64
CA MET A 1 9.59 17.66 -29.23
C MET A 1 9.07 16.28 -28.87
N SER A 2 9.53 15.68 -27.77
CA SER A 2 9.07 14.36 -27.34
C SER A 2 7.81 14.55 -26.47
N ASN A 3 6.74 13.82 -26.77
CA ASN A 3 5.51 13.79 -25.94
C ASN A 3 5.63 12.76 -24.79
N ALA A 4 6.86 12.35 -24.45
CA ALA A 4 7.10 11.42 -23.36
C ALA A 4 7.20 12.22 -22.05
N PRO A 5 6.44 11.83 -21.01
CA PRO A 5 6.57 12.45 -19.69
C PRO A 5 7.94 12.13 -19.08
N ASP A 6 8.36 12.96 -18.12
CA ASP A 6 9.64 12.77 -17.48
C ASP A 6 9.64 11.55 -16.54
N ARG A 7 10.78 10.86 -16.45
CA ARG A 7 10.88 9.61 -15.68
C ARG A 7 10.65 9.80 -14.18
N TYR A 8 11.01 10.97 -13.64
CA TYR A 8 10.85 11.24 -12.21
C TYR A 8 9.38 11.33 -11.80
N GLU A 9 8.49 11.66 -12.73
CA GLU A 9 7.04 11.72 -12.47
C GLU A 9 6.50 10.38 -11.97
N LYS A 10 7.19 9.26 -12.18
CA LYS A 10 6.73 7.95 -11.70
C LYS A 10 6.71 7.84 -10.18
N PHE A 11 7.62 8.52 -9.49
CA PHE A 11 7.85 8.36 -8.05
C PHE A 11 7.85 9.67 -7.25
N VAL A 12 8.04 10.82 -7.92
CA VAL A 12 8.03 12.13 -7.26
C VAL A 12 6.60 12.66 -7.20
N VAL A 13 6.14 12.95 -5.98
CA VAL A 13 4.85 13.61 -5.76
C VAL A 13 5.00 15.11 -6.06
N PRO A 14 4.16 15.70 -6.94
CA PRO A 14 4.19 17.14 -7.20
C PRO A 14 3.87 17.96 -5.95
N GLU A 15 4.35 19.21 -5.93
CA GLU A 15 4.04 20.14 -4.85
C GLU A 15 2.52 20.39 -4.76
N GLY A 16 1.99 20.41 -3.53
CA GLY A 16 0.57 20.59 -3.27
C GLY A 16 -0.29 19.31 -3.35
N VAL A 17 0.28 18.17 -3.77
CA VAL A 17 -0.45 16.88 -3.82
C VAL A 17 -0.09 16.03 -2.59
N LEU A 18 -1.11 15.49 -1.91
CA LEU A 18 -0.90 14.54 -0.81
C LEU A 18 -0.50 13.17 -1.35
N LYS A 19 0.47 12.52 -0.69
CA LYS A 19 0.88 11.15 -1.02
C LYS A 19 -0.27 10.15 -0.87
N ILE A 20 -1.10 10.35 0.15
CA ILE A 20 -2.23 9.47 0.47
C ILE A 20 -3.45 10.36 0.73
N ASP A 21 -4.55 10.05 0.05
CA ASP A 21 -5.88 10.60 0.32
C ASP A 21 -6.84 9.47 0.72
N TYR A 22 -7.80 9.76 1.61
CA TYR A 22 -8.77 8.77 2.09
C TYR A 22 -10.20 9.21 1.80
N GLN A 23 -10.88 8.39 1.02
CA GLN A 23 -12.25 8.63 0.59
C GLN A 23 -13.16 7.56 1.20
N LYS A 24 -13.97 7.96 2.18
CA LYS A 24 -14.98 7.08 2.78
C LYS A 24 -16.04 6.70 1.75
N ASP A 25 -16.39 5.42 1.67
CA ASP A 25 -17.47 4.98 0.79
C ASP A 25 -18.83 5.41 1.39
N THR A 26 -19.71 5.94 0.54
CA THR A 26 -21.06 6.38 0.93
C THR A 26 -22.10 5.26 0.79
N LYS A 27 -21.81 4.22 0.02
CA LYS A 27 -22.76 3.13 -0.29
C LYS A 27 -22.64 1.95 0.67
N LEU A 28 -21.46 1.73 1.24
CA LEU A 28 -21.18 0.61 2.13
C LEU A 28 -20.58 1.10 3.44
N ASP A 29 -21.16 0.64 4.54
CA ASP A 29 -20.62 0.92 5.87
C ASP A 29 -19.24 0.29 6.06
N ASN A 30 -18.40 0.96 6.85
CA ASN A 30 -17.05 0.53 7.19
C ASN A 30 -16.20 0.20 5.95
N SER A 31 -16.40 0.95 4.87
CA SER A 31 -15.62 0.86 3.66
C SER A 31 -15.02 2.21 3.28
N GLY A 32 -13.84 2.17 2.69
CA GLY A 32 -13.16 3.35 2.19
C GLY A 32 -12.14 3.00 1.12
N THR A 33 -11.77 4.00 0.34
CA THR A 33 -10.77 3.91 -0.72
C THR A 33 -9.61 4.84 -0.39
N PHE A 34 -8.41 4.29 -0.32
CA PHE A 34 -7.16 5.03 -0.19
C PHE A 34 -6.61 5.28 -1.59
N VAL A 35 -6.38 6.55 -1.91
CA VAL A 35 -5.73 6.97 -3.16
C VAL A 35 -4.27 7.24 -2.82
N ILE A 36 -3.37 6.41 -3.36
CA ILE A 36 -1.94 6.52 -3.12
C ILE A 36 -1.26 7.02 -4.39
N GLN A 37 -0.62 8.17 -4.29
CA GLN A 37 0.04 8.84 -5.41
C GLN A 37 1.45 8.28 -5.61
N ARG A 38 1.85 8.12 -6.87
CA ARG A 38 3.20 7.73 -7.30
C ARG A 38 3.66 6.42 -6.67
N GLU A 39 2.79 5.42 -6.69
CA GLU A 39 3.05 4.05 -6.25
C GLU A 39 2.46 3.06 -7.25
N ASP A 40 2.97 1.83 -7.24
CA ASP A 40 2.60 0.79 -8.19
C ASP A 40 2.19 -0.54 -7.51
N HIS A 41 2.15 -1.60 -8.32
CA HIS A 41 1.81 -2.95 -7.87
C HIS A 41 2.72 -3.50 -6.77
N THR A 42 3.92 -2.96 -6.59
CA THR A 42 4.89 -3.42 -5.59
C THR A 42 4.30 -3.29 -4.18
N ILE A 43 3.93 -2.07 -3.78
CA ILE A 43 3.29 -1.81 -2.49
C ILE A 43 1.85 -2.30 -2.49
N GLY A 44 1.12 -2.13 -3.60
CA GLY A 44 -0.28 -2.54 -3.70
C GLY A 44 -0.50 -4.02 -3.40
N ASN A 45 0.28 -4.88 -4.04
CA ASN A 45 0.16 -6.32 -3.84
C ASN A 45 0.59 -6.76 -2.43
N MET A 46 1.65 -6.15 -1.91
CA MET A 46 2.17 -6.44 -0.58
C MET A 46 1.13 -6.08 0.50
N LEU A 47 0.59 -4.87 0.45
CA LEU A 47 -0.41 -4.40 1.40
C LEU A 47 -1.74 -5.16 1.28
N ARG A 48 -2.18 -5.47 0.06
CA ARG A 48 -3.38 -6.31 -0.15
C ARG A 48 -3.24 -7.67 0.52
N THR A 49 -2.08 -8.32 0.33
CA THR A 49 -1.80 -9.62 0.94
C THR A 49 -1.84 -9.54 2.47
N GLN A 50 -1.24 -8.49 3.04
CA GLN A 50 -1.23 -8.32 4.49
C GLN A 50 -2.63 -8.03 5.06
N LEU A 51 -3.42 -7.19 4.38
CA LEU A 51 -4.80 -6.91 4.77
C LEU A 51 -5.69 -8.16 4.77
N HIS A 52 -5.44 -9.12 3.89
CA HIS A 52 -6.16 -10.40 3.88
C HIS A 52 -5.78 -11.33 5.04
N ARG A 53 -4.69 -11.05 5.77
CA ARG A 53 -4.33 -11.80 6.98
C ARG A 53 -5.15 -11.37 8.19
N ASP A 54 -5.71 -10.15 8.21
CA ASP A 54 -6.57 -9.68 9.31
C ASP A 54 -7.99 -10.24 9.15
N SER A 55 -8.45 -11.01 10.15
CA SER A 55 -9.80 -11.58 10.19
C SER A 55 -10.93 -10.54 10.23
N ASP A 56 -10.64 -9.30 10.62
CA ASP A 56 -11.62 -8.21 10.63
C ASP A 56 -11.81 -7.56 9.24
N VAL A 57 -10.96 -7.89 8.26
CA VAL A 57 -11.06 -7.38 6.88
C VAL A 57 -11.95 -8.31 6.06
N ILE A 58 -13.08 -7.79 5.61
CA ILE A 58 -14.02 -8.51 4.73
C ILE A 58 -13.55 -8.44 3.27
N PHE A 59 -13.03 -7.29 2.87
CA PHE A 59 -12.57 -7.06 1.50
C PHE A 59 -11.36 -6.14 1.50
N ALA A 60 -10.35 -6.51 0.71
CA ALA A 60 -9.25 -5.63 0.34
C ALA A 60 -8.89 -5.89 -1.13
N GLY A 61 -8.81 -4.83 -1.91
CA GLY A 61 -8.43 -4.92 -3.31
C GLY A 61 -7.74 -3.64 -3.73
N TYR A 62 -6.82 -3.74 -4.68
CA TYR A 62 -6.18 -2.57 -5.27
C TYR A 62 -6.27 -2.60 -6.78
N LYS A 63 -6.27 -1.42 -7.40
CA LYS A 63 -6.19 -1.27 -8.85
C LYS A 63 -5.43 0.00 -9.21
N ILE A 64 -4.80 -0.02 -10.37
CA ILE A 64 -4.29 1.17 -11.05
C ILE A 64 -5.33 1.51 -12.12
N PRO A 65 -5.96 2.71 -12.07
CA PRO A 65 -7.05 3.06 -12.98
C PRO A 65 -6.58 3.12 -14.43
N HIS A 66 -5.35 3.60 -14.66
CA HIS A 66 -4.75 3.66 -15.99
C HIS A 66 -3.22 3.53 -15.90
N PRO A 67 -2.54 2.76 -16.77
CA PRO A 67 -1.07 2.57 -16.70
C PRO A 67 -0.23 3.84 -16.86
N LEU A 68 -0.78 4.89 -17.49
CA LEU A 68 -0.12 6.19 -17.64
C LEU A 68 -0.41 7.14 -16.46
N GLU A 69 -1.31 6.77 -15.55
CA GLU A 69 -1.57 7.52 -14.33
C GLU A 69 -0.84 6.85 -13.18
N TYR A 70 0.04 7.61 -12.53
CA TYR A 70 0.83 7.11 -11.42
C TYR A 70 0.05 7.24 -10.11
N GLN A 71 -1.11 6.59 -10.04
CA GLN A 71 -1.93 6.52 -8.83
C GLN A 71 -2.49 5.12 -8.64
N MET A 72 -2.58 4.69 -7.39
CA MET A 72 -3.12 3.40 -7.00
C MET A 72 -4.30 3.61 -6.05
N LEU A 73 -5.38 2.87 -6.30
CA LEU A 73 -6.60 2.89 -5.49
C LEU A 73 -6.68 1.61 -4.68
N ILE A 74 -6.67 1.70 -3.35
CA ILE A 74 -6.83 0.55 -2.44
C ILE A 74 -8.18 0.67 -1.76
N ARG A 75 -9.09 -0.26 -2.04
CA ARG A 75 -10.41 -0.32 -1.43
C ARG A 75 -10.41 -1.35 -0.31
N VAL A 76 -10.80 -0.93 0.89
CA VAL A 76 -10.86 -1.77 2.08
C VAL A 76 -12.27 -1.73 2.68
N ARG A 77 -12.75 -2.87 3.14
CA ARG A 77 -13.99 -3.01 3.92
C ARG A 77 -13.73 -3.91 5.11
N THR A 78 -14.14 -3.46 6.29
CA THR A 78 -13.99 -4.21 7.54
C THR A 78 -15.34 -4.66 8.09
N SER A 79 -15.29 -5.56 9.07
CA SER A 79 -16.46 -6.12 9.79
C SER A 79 -17.20 -5.11 10.67
N GLY A 80 -16.65 -3.92 10.86
CA GLY A 80 -17.19 -2.87 11.72
C GLY A 80 -16.64 -2.84 13.14
N LYS A 81 -15.89 -3.87 13.55
CA LYS A 81 -15.12 -3.84 14.82
C LYS A 81 -13.94 -2.86 14.78
N LYS A 82 -13.36 -2.69 13.60
CA LYS A 82 -12.22 -1.80 13.34
C LYS A 82 -12.51 -0.89 12.15
N PRO A 83 -12.18 0.41 12.22
CA PRO A 83 -12.21 1.28 11.04
C PRO A 83 -11.20 0.83 9.97
N PRO A 84 -11.49 1.00 8.67
CA PRO A 84 -10.56 0.65 7.58
C PRO A 84 -9.18 1.29 7.69
N ALA A 85 -9.11 2.54 8.16
CA ALA A 85 -7.83 3.24 8.38
C ALA A 85 -6.95 2.54 9.41
N VAL A 86 -7.54 2.03 10.49
CA VAL A 86 -6.81 1.29 11.53
C VAL A 86 -6.33 -0.06 11.01
N ALA A 87 -7.16 -0.76 10.21
CA ALA A 87 -6.76 -2.02 9.59
C ALA A 87 -5.57 -1.85 8.64
N VAL A 88 -5.55 -0.77 7.84
CA VAL A 88 -4.41 -0.44 6.96
C VAL A 88 -3.17 -0.10 7.77
N GLN A 89 -3.30 0.70 8.83
CA GLN A 89 -2.17 1.05 9.69
C GLN A 89 -1.57 -0.17 10.41
N GLY A 90 -2.42 -1.07 10.90
CA GLY A 90 -2.01 -2.35 11.48
C GLY A 90 -1.22 -3.18 10.47
N ALA A 91 -1.80 -3.40 9.28
CA ALA A 91 -1.13 -4.15 8.22
C ALA A 91 0.23 -3.55 7.82
N LEU A 92 0.35 -2.22 7.76
CA LEU A 92 1.64 -1.57 7.48
C LEU A 92 2.67 -1.77 8.60
N THR A 93 2.22 -1.76 9.86
CA THR A 93 3.08 -1.97 11.02
C THR A 93 3.60 -3.40 11.03
N ASP A 94 2.72 -4.39 10.86
CA ASP A 94 3.08 -5.80 10.81
C ASP A 94 4.07 -6.08 9.67
N LEU A 95 3.81 -5.50 8.49
CA LEU A 95 4.68 -5.64 7.34
C LEU A 95 6.08 -5.05 7.58
N LYS A 96 6.17 -3.91 8.27
CA LYS A 96 7.44 -3.29 8.64
C LYS A 96 8.23 -4.19 9.59
N GLU A 97 7.56 -4.83 10.54
CA GLU A 97 8.19 -5.77 11.48
C GLU A 97 8.67 -7.03 10.76
N GLU A 98 7.84 -7.62 9.88
CA GLU A 98 8.21 -8.78 9.05
C GLU A 98 9.46 -8.50 8.19
N LEU A 99 9.49 -7.36 7.50
CA LEU A 99 10.64 -6.96 6.68
C LEU A 99 11.90 -6.68 7.52
N SER A 100 11.73 -6.13 8.72
CA SER A 100 12.85 -5.89 9.64
C SER A 100 13.44 -7.22 10.16
N GLY A 101 12.57 -8.18 10.49
CA GLY A 101 12.98 -9.53 10.88
C GLY A 101 13.70 -10.26 9.75
N LEU A 102 13.16 -10.20 8.53
CA LEU A 102 13.79 -10.78 7.33
C LEU A 102 15.18 -10.16 7.08
N LYS A 103 15.28 -8.82 7.15
CA LYS A 103 16.55 -8.12 6.97
C LYS A 103 17.59 -8.56 8.00
N PHE A 104 17.19 -8.66 9.27
CA PHE A 104 18.09 -9.10 10.33
C PHE A 104 18.60 -10.53 10.09
N GLN A 105 17.69 -11.48 9.82
CA GLN A 105 18.06 -12.87 9.56
C GLN A 105 18.97 -13.00 8.33
N PHE A 106 18.67 -12.25 7.27
CA PHE A 106 19.48 -12.23 6.06
C PHE A 106 20.90 -11.73 6.34
N GLN A 107 21.05 -10.63 7.08
CA GLN A 107 22.36 -10.07 7.43
C GLN A 107 23.19 -11.03 8.31
N GLN A 108 22.55 -11.70 9.27
CA GLN A 108 23.22 -12.70 10.09
C GLN A 108 23.76 -13.87 9.25
N GLN A 109 22.95 -14.42 8.34
CA GLN A 109 23.37 -15.52 7.47
C GLN A 109 24.45 -15.10 6.47
N ALA A 110 24.32 -13.90 5.87
CA ALA A 110 25.32 -13.36 4.96
C ALA A 110 26.68 -13.16 5.64
N GLY A 111 26.69 -12.74 6.92
CA GLY A 111 27.91 -12.62 7.71
C GLY A 111 28.56 -13.97 8.03
N MET A 112 27.78 -15.03 8.22
CA MET A 112 28.29 -16.40 8.44
C MET A 112 28.92 -17.01 7.19
N MET A 113 28.43 -16.67 5.99
CA MET A 113 28.97 -17.18 4.72
C MET A 113 30.31 -16.54 4.29
N GLN A 114 30.73 -15.46 4.95
CA GLN A 114 31.99 -14.76 4.66
C GLN A 114 33.17 -15.24 5.52
N GLN A 115 32.95 -16.21 6.41
CA GLN A 115 33.97 -16.90 7.20
C GLN A 115 34.24 -18.29 6.63
#